data_AF-A0A161M257-F1
#
_entry.id   AF-A0A161M257-F1
#
_cell.length_a   1.000
_cell.length_b   1.000
_cell.length_c   1.000
_cell.angle_alpha   90.00
_cell.angle_beta   90.00
_cell.angle_gamma   90.00
#
_symmetry.space_group_name_H-M   'P 1'
#
loop_
_entity.id
_entity.type
_entity.pdbx_description
1 polymer ?
#
loop_
_entity_poly.entity_id
_entity_poly.type
_entity_poly.pdbx_seq_one_letter_code
_entity_poly.pdbx_strand_id
1 'polypeptide(L)' 'MGPDLWNVAYDGLLRQEMLEETVLVGYADDVAALIAARDLPEAQRKLNSVMRTVNR' A
#
# COMPACT_ATOMS: atom_id res chain seq x y z
N MET A 1 -3.57 -14.81 -20.19
CA MET A 1 -2.81 -14.94 -18.92
C MET A 1 -2.55 -13.57 -18.29
N GLY A 2 -3.57 -12.70 -18.22
CA GLY A 2 -3.45 -11.37 -17.62
C GLY A 2 -3.91 -11.32 -16.15
N PRO A 3 -5.06 -11.93 -15.80
CA PRO A 3 -5.59 -11.88 -14.42
C PRO A 3 -4.76 -12.67 -13.40
N ASP A 4 -4.13 -13.77 -13.79
CA ASP A 4 -3.37 -14.62 -12.86
C ASP A 4 -2.03 -13.98 -12.47
N LEU A 5 -1.37 -13.31 -13.43
CA LEU A 5 -0.15 -12.54 -13.19
C LEU A 5 -0.43 -11.30 -12.32
N TRP A 6 -1.59 -10.68 -12.53
CA TRP A 6 -2.10 -9.60 -11.71
C TRP A 6 -2.28 -10.03 -10.25
N ASN A 7 -2.96 -11.15 -10.02
CA ASN A 7 -3.19 -11.67 -8.67
C ASN A 7 -1.89 -12.02 -7.95
N VAL A 8 -0.91 -12.64 -8.63
CA VAL A 8 0.39 -13.00 -8.00
C VAL A 8 1.23 -11.76 -7.65
N ALA A 9 1.27 -10.75 -8.51
CA ALA A 9 1.98 -9.50 -8.23
C ALA A 9 1.34 -8.69 -7.10
N TYR A 10 0.00 -8.64 -7.07
CA TYR A 10 -0.74 -7.92 -6.04
C TYR A 10 -0.79 -8.65 -4.70
N ASP A 11 -0.81 -9.98 -4.66
CA ASP A 11 -0.82 -10.72 -3.39
C ASP A 11 0.47 -10.44 -2.58
N GLY A 12 1.61 -10.30 -3.26
CA GLY A 12 2.88 -9.91 -2.63
C GLY A 12 2.94 -8.46 -2.14
N LEU A 13 2.21 -7.54 -2.78
CA LEU A 13 2.16 -6.11 -2.44
C LEU A 13 1.09 -5.80 -1.38
N LEU A 14 -0.11 -6.38 -1.53
CA LEU A 14 -1.26 -6.16 -0.66
C LEU A 14 -1.17 -6.94 0.66
N ARG A 15 -0.41 -8.04 0.71
CA ARG A 15 -0.15 -8.78 1.98
C ARG A 15 1.09 -8.27 2.73
N GLN A 16 1.74 -7.21 2.28
CA GLN A 16 2.81 -6.59 3.06
C GLN A 16 2.25 -6.12 4.40
N GLU A 17 2.95 -6.43 5.49
CA GLU A 17 2.62 -5.84 6.80
C GLU A 17 2.73 -4.32 6.71
N MET A 18 1.57 -3.66 6.71
CA MET A 18 1.47 -2.22 6.82
C MET A 18 1.46 -1.82 8.29
N LEU A 19 1.96 -0.61 8.58
CA LEU A 19 1.82 0.01 9.90
C LEU A 19 0.33 0.11 10.28
N GLU A 20 0.03 0.04 11.58
CA GLU A 20 -1.33 0.23 12.10
C GLU A 20 -1.99 1.46 11.46
N GLU A 21 -3.28 1.33 11.13
CA GLU A 21 -4.11 2.37 10.50
C GLU A 21 -3.71 2.76 9.07
N THR A 22 -2.96 1.89 8.37
CA THR A 22 -2.60 2.06 6.96
C THR A 22 -3.00 0.84 6.14
N VAL A 23 -3.64 1.05 4.98
CA VAL A 23 -4.10 -0.02 4.10
C VAL A 23 -3.72 0.30 2.65
N LEU A 24 -3.21 -0.70 1.93
CA LEU A 24 -3.04 -0.63 0.48
C LEU A 24 -4.27 -1.23 -0.21
N VAL A 25 -4.81 -0.51 -1.18
CA VAL A 25 -5.94 -0.94 -1.98
C VAL A 25 -5.52 -0.94 -3.44
N GLY A 26 -5.58 -2.12 -4.05
CA GLY A 26 -5.37 -2.28 -5.48
C GLY A 26 -6.67 -2.21 -6.25
N TYR A 27 -6.70 -1.40 -7.30
CA TYR A 27 -7.63 -1.54 -8.41
C TYR A 27 -6.79 -1.88 -9.65
N ALA A 28 -7.38 -2.40 -10.75
CA ALA A 28 -6.65 -2.66 -12.00
C ALA A 28 -5.57 -1.59 -12.27
N ASP A 29 -4.36 -1.89 -12.76
CA ASP A 29 -3.12 -1.07 -12.77
C ASP A 29 -2.73 -0.10 -11.62
N ASP A 30 -3.65 0.42 -10.80
CA ASP A 30 -3.45 1.47 -9.80
C ASP A 30 -3.45 0.95 -8.36
N VAL A 31 -2.52 1.46 -7.54
CA VAL A 31 -2.45 1.20 -6.09
C VAL A 31 -2.72 2.50 -5.33
N ALA A 32 -3.69 2.46 -4.42
CA ALA A 32 -3.97 3.54 -3.49
C ALA A 32 -3.53 3.16 -2.06
N ALA A 33 -2.96 4.12 -1.34
CA ALA A 33 -2.65 3.99 0.08
C ALA A 33 -3.65 4.81 0.91
N LEU A 34 -4.40 4.14 1.78
CA LEU A 34 -5.28 4.79 2.76
C LEU A 34 -4.51 4.92 4.07
N ILE A 35 -4.40 6.14 4.58
CA ILE A 35 -3.68 6.48 5.81
C ILE A 35 -4.63 7.22 6.73
N ALA A 36 -4.92 6.66 7.90
CA ALA A 36 -5.57 7.38 8.98
C ALA A 36 -4.49 7.93 9.94
N ALA A 37 -4.61 9.22 10.27
CA ALA A 37 -3.67 9.94 11.13
C ALA A 37 -4.38 11.11 11.81
N ARG A 38 -3.90 11.51 12.99
CA ARG A 38 -4.50 12.61 13.77
C ARG A 38 -4.05 13.99 13.29
N ASP A 39 -2.86 14.06 12.70
CA ASP A 39 -2.29 15.30 12.19
C ASP A 39 -1.45 15.06 10.91
N LEU A 40 -1.15 16.17 10.23
CA LEU A 40 -0.40 16.15 8.96
C LEU A 40 1.02 15.55 9.12
N PRO A 41 1.78 15.87 10.18
CA PRO A 41 3.09 15.24 10.42
C PRO A 41 3.02 13.71 10.58
N GLU A 42 2.01 13.20 11.28
CA GLU A 42 1.76 11.77 11.43
C GLU A 42 1.40 11.13 10.08
N ALA A 43 0.51 11.74 9.31
CA ALA A 43 0.16 11.28 7.97
C ALA A 43 1.39 11.18 7.05
N GLN A 44 2.25 12.21 7.07
CA GLN A 44 3.47 12.24 6.25
C GLN A 44 4.46 11.16 6.65
N ARG A 45 4.63 10.88 7.95
CA ARG A 45 5.50 9.79 8.44
C ARG A 45 4.99 8.44 7.96
N LYS A 46 3.69 8.18 8.10
CA LYS A 46 3.03 6.95 7.64
C LYS A 46 3.18 6.81 6.11
N LEU A 47 2.94 7.87 5.34
CA LEU A 47 3.12 7.87 3.88
C LEU A 47 4.55 7.55 3.45
N ASN A 48 5.55 8.20 4.05
CA ASN A 48 6.95 7.93 3.75
C ASN A 48 7.35 6.47 4.05
N SER A 49 6.71 5.86 5.05
CA SER A 49 6.89 4.43 5.34
C SER A 49 6.29 3.56 4.25
N VAL A 50 5.04 3.82 3.85
CA VAL A 50 4.37 3.09 2.77
C VAL A 50 5.18 3.15 1.48
N MET A 51 5.63 4.34 1.08
CA MET A 51 6.41 4.54 -0.14
C MET A 51 7.73 3.76 -0.13
N ARG A 52 8.39 3.61 1.04
CA ARG A 52 9.59 2.76 1.17
C ARG A 52 9.27 1.29 1.01
N THR A 53 8.14 0.84 1.53
CA THR A 53 7.73 -0.57 1.46
C THR A 53 7.33 -0.96 0.04
N VAL A 54 6.63 -0.08 -0.68
CA VAL A 54 6.22 -0.32 -2.08
C VAL A 54 7.41 -0.30 -3.04
N ASN A 55 8.45 0.49 -2.75
CA ASN A 55 9.64 0.62 -3.61
C ASN A 55 10.75 -0.40 -3.29
N ARG A 56 10.43 -1.50 -2.61
CA ARG A 56 11.37 -2.58 -2.26
C ARG A 56 11.12 -3.80 -3.14
#